data_AF-A0A6C0I5V9-F1
#
_entry.id   AF-A0A6C0I5V9-F1
#
_cell.length_a   1.000
_cell.length_b   1.000
_cell.length_c   1.000
_cell.angle_alpha   90.00
_cell.angle_beta   90.00
_cell.angle_gamma   90.00
#
_symmetry.space_group_name_H-M   'P 1'
#
loop_
_entity.id
_entity.type
_entity.pdbx_description
1 polymer ?
#
loop_
_entity_poly.entity_id
_entity_poly.type
_entity_poly.pdbx_seq_one_letter_code
_entity_poly.pdbx_strand_id
1 'polypeptide(L)'
;MSTYKGISLTSITEGARNIDNKPDKTELAINVMFIILWIFALKYIMDLEKYCKCSDNWKRDYVKYSLIVFIIFLTFKVLNHTNLINVNKYLLFFMILLNFVFTVIILVYINELKKNECKCSDTEMRTILEIVSYVRLIIMMIGLISLIYLYFKLYKLYKHVNKRR
;
A
#
# COMPACT_ATOMS: atom_id res chain seq x y z
N MET A 1 -44.44 -35.42 -1.14
CA MET A 1 -44.14 -34.81 -2.45
C MET A 1 -43.98 -33.31 -2.22
N SER A 2 -42.74 -32.82 -2.11
CA SER A 2 -42.44 -31.41 -1.76
C SER A 2 -41.75 -30.75 -2.95
N THR A 3 -42.45 -29.81 -3.57
CA THR A 3 -42.04 -29.07 -4.76
C THR A 3 -41.22 -27.85 -4.34
N TYR A 4 -39.90 -27.93 -4.42
CA TYR A 4 -39.03 -26.77 -4.30
C TYR A 4 -39.03 -25.99 -5.61
N LYS A 5 -39.55 -24.76 -5.57
CA LYS A 5 -39.50 -23.76 -6.65
C LYS A 5 -38.05 -23.45 -6.99
N GLY A 6 -37.61 -23.86 -8.18
CA GLY A 6 -36.30 -23.55 -8.73
C GLY A 6 -36.17 -22.07 -9.07
N ILE A 7 -35.38 -21.35 -8.28
CA ILE A 7 -34.82 -20.06 -8.66
C ILE A 7 -33.56 -20.38 -9.48
N SER A 8 -33.61 -20.10 -10.79
CA SER A 8 -32.50 -20.34 -11.71
C SER A 8 -31.30 -19.46 -11.32
N LEU A 9 -30.17 -20.10 -10.98
CA LEU A 9 -28.91 -19.44 -10.61
C LEU A 9 -28.33 -18.53 -11.70
N THR A 10 -28.78 -18.67 -12.95
CA THR A 10 -28.26 -17.91 -14.10
C THR A 10 -28.66 -16.43 -14.07
N SER A 11 -29.84 -16.08 -13.57
CA SER A 11 -30.32 -14.68 -13.56
C SER A 11 -29.61 -13.78 -12.55
N ILE A 12 -28.98 -14.36 -11.52
CA ILE A 12 -28.19 -13.59 -10.53
C ILE A 12 -26.83 -13.16 -11.12
N THR A 13 -26.31 -13.89 -12.11
CA THR A 13 -24.97 -13.63 -12.69
C THR A 13 -24.94 -12.54 -13.76
N GLU A 14 -26.09 -12.15 -14.30
CA GLU A 14 -26.20 -11.08 -15.31
C GLU A 14 -26.39 -9.70 -14.69
N GLY A 15 -27.07 -9.60 -13.55
CA GLY A 15 -27.24 -8.32 -12.84
C GLY A 15 -25.94 -7.74 -12.26
N ALA A 16 -24.91 -8.56 -12.06
CA ALA A 16 -23.63 -8.13 -11.49
C ALA A 16 -22.61 -7.60 -12.52
N ARG A 17 -22.90 -7.66 -13.83
CA ARG A 17 -21.95 -7.33 -14.91
C ARG A 17 -21.99 -5.88 -15.40
N ASN A 18 -22.97 -5.06 -14.96
CA ASN A 18 -23.12 -3.66 -15.38
C ASN A 18 -22.90 -2.68 -14.20
N ILE A 19 -21.86 -2.91 -13.40
CA ILE A 19 -21.33 -1.84 -12.54
C ILE A 19 -20.32 -1.10 -13.40
N ASP A 20 -20.71 0.08 -13.90
CA ASP A 20 -19.85 0.97 -14.68
C ASP A 20 -18.50 1.15 -13.95
N ASN A 21 -17.43 0.62 -14.55
CA ASN A 21 -16.03 0.77 -14.11
C ASN A 21 -15.52 2.20 -14.35
N LYS A 22 -16.30 3.23 -14.00
CA LYS A 22 -15.81 4.59 -14.01
C LYS A 22 -14.91 4.76 -12.78
N PRO A 23 -13.63 5.17 -12.93
CA PRO A 23 -12.75 5.35 -11.80
C PRO A 23 -13.37 6.36 -10.84
N ASP A 24 -13.48 5.97 -9.57
CA ASP A 24 -13.97 6.85 -8.52
C ASP A 24 -13.04 8.08 -8.46
N LYS A 25 -13.62 9.28 -8.59
CA LYS A 25 -12.87 10.55 -8.53
C LYS A 25 -12.06 10.65 -7.24
N THR A 26 -12.56 10.03 -6.18
CA THR A 26 -11.90 9.96 -4.86
C THR A 26 -10.58 9.18 -4.93
N GLU A 27 -10.56 8.02 -5.59
CA GLU A 27 -9.33 7.21 -5.72
C GLU A 27 -8.26 7.94 -6.54
N LEU A 28 -8.67 8.60 -7.63
CA LEU A 28 -7.77 9.40 -8.46
C LEU A 28 -7.13 10.53 -7.64
N ALA A 29 -7.93 11.29 -6.90
CA ALA A 29 -7.45 12.39 -6.05
C ALA A 29 -6.44 11.90 -5.00
N ILE A 30 -6.73 10.77 -4.36
CA ILE A 30 -5.84 10.15 -3.36
C ILE A 30 -4.51 9.75 -4.00
N ASN A 31 -4.53 9.07 -5.16
CA ASN A 31 -3.29 8.64 -5.83
C ASN A 31 -2.44 9.86 -6.25
N VAL A 32 -3.06 10.93 -6.75
CA VAL A 32 -2.36 12.17 -7.11
C VAL A 32 -1.72 12.82 -5.88
N MET A 33 -2.44 12.88 -4.75
CA MET A 33 -1.90 13.39 -3.49
C MET A 33 -0.67 12.59 -3.05
N PHE A 34 -0.70 11.26 -3.14
CA PHE A 34 0.44 10.42 -2.82
C PHE A 34 1.63 10.66 -3.75
N ILE A 35 1.41 10.81 -5.05
CA ILE A 35 2.50 11.12 -6.01
C ILE A 35 3.21 12.42 -5.60
N ILE A 36 2.46 13.46 -5.26
CA ILE A 36 3.02 14.74 -4.81
C ILE A 36 3.88 14.54 -3.55
N LEU A 37 3.34 13.83 -2.55
CA LEU A 37 4.08 13.51 -1.32
C LEU A 37 5.40 12.78 -1.62
N TRP A 38 5.39 11.80 -2.51
CA TRP A 38 6.59 11.04 -2.88
C TRP A 38 7.62 11.87 -3.63
N ILE A 39 7.19 12.82 -4.46
CA ILE A 39 8.10 13.76 -5.13
C ILE A 39 8.80 14.65 -4.10
N PHE A 40 8.08 15.18 -3.11
CA PHE A 40 8.69 15.96 -2.02
C PHE A 40 9.67 15.14 -1.20
N ALA A 41 9.30 13.89 -0.86
CA ALA A 41 10.21 12.97 -0.17
C ALA A 41 11.47 12.67 -0.99
N LEU A 42 11.32 12.45 -2.31
CA LEU A 42 12.46 12.21 -3.20
C LEU A 42 13.39 13.43 -3.27
N LYS A 43 12.81 14.63 -3.40
CA LYS A 43 13.58 15.87 -3.37
C LYS A 43 14.38 16.00 -2.07
N TYR A 44 13.74 15.75 -0.93
CA TYR A 44 14.42 15.77 0.37
C TYR A 44 15.61 14.78 0.42
N ILE A 45 15.43 13.54 -0.05
CA ILE A 45 16.49 12.54 -0.09
C ILE A 45 17.65 12.96 -1.02
N MET A 46 17.34 13.56 -2.17
CA MET A 46 18.36 14.10 -3.09
C MET A 46 19.11 15.29 -2.51
N ASP A 47 18.43 16.16 -1.75
CA ASP A 47 19.07 17.29 -1.07
C ASP A 47 20.00 16.79 0.05
N LEU A 48 19.62 15.74 0.78
CA LEU A 48 20.51 15.07 1.74
C LEU A 48 21.77 14.52 1.08
N GLU A 49 21.63 13.89 -0.09
CA GLU A 49 22.77 13.36 -0.85
C GLU A 49 23.77 14.45 -1.26
N LYS A 50 23.27 15.62 -1.66
CA LYS A 50 24.12 16.74 -2.08
C LYS A 50 24.80 17.47 -0.91
N TYR A 51 24.07 17.70 0.18
CA TYR A 51 24.49 18.63 1.22
C TYR A 51 24.83 17.99 2.57
N CYS A 52 24.54 16.70 2.79
CA CYS A 52 24.82 15.99 4.05
C CYS A 52 25.65 14.73 3.85
N LYS A 53 26.95 14.84 4.12
CA LYS A 53 27.87 13.68 4.15
C LYS A 53 27.51 12.65 5.23
N CYS A 54 26.98 13.14 6.34
CA CYS A 54 26.39 12.37 7.44
C CYS A 54 25.27 11.41 7.05
N SER A 55 24.59 11.67 5.93
CA SER A 55 23.49 10.85 5.42
C SER A 55 23.96 9.70 4.52
N ASP A 56 25.27 9.59 4.31
CA ASP A 56 25.85 8.62 3.39
C ASP A 56 25.75 7.20 3.93
N ASN A 57 24.71 6.50 3.47
CA ASN A 57 24.34 5.18 3.92
C ASN A 57 23.57 4.48 2.80
N TRP A 58 23.79 3.18 2.62
CA TRP A 58 23.09 2.36 1.62
C TRP A 58 21.56 2.45 1.74
N LYS A 59 21.04 2.72 2.95
CA LYS A 59 19.61 2.94 3.20
C LYS A 59 19.07 4.16 2.46
N ARG A 60 19.87 5.22 2.31
CA ARG A 60 19.50 6.42 1.55
C ARG A 60 19.27 6.07 0.09
N ASP A 61 20.19 5.31 -0.52
CA ASP A 61 20.06 4.89 -1.91
C ASP A 61 18.89 3.94 -2.12
N TYR A 62 18.69 2.99 -1.21
CA TYR A 62 17.51 2.13 -1.22
C TYR A 62 16.21 2.94 -1.19
N VAL A 63 16.10 3.93 -0.29
CA VAL A 63 14.91 4.80 -0.19
C VAL A 63 14.74 5.62 -1.47
N LYS A 64 15.80 6.22 -2.01
CA LYS A 64 15.79 7.00 -3.26
C LYS A 64 15.24 6.20 -4.43
N TYR A 65 15.77 5.00 -4.68
CA TYR A 65 15.30 4.16 -5.79
C TYR A 65 13.89 3.61 -5.56
N SER A 66 13.55 3.25 -4.32
CA SER A 66 12.19 2.81 -3.99
C SER A 66 11.15 3.91 -4.25
N LEU A 67 11.47 5.16 -3.89
CA LEU A 67 10.61 6.32 -4.18
C LEU A 67 10.37 6.51 -5.67
N ILE A 68 11.44 6.41 -6.49
CA ILE A 68 11.33 6.50 -7.95
C ILE A 68 10.41 5.41 -8.49
N VAL A 69 10.58 4.16 -8.05
CA VAL A 69 9.73 3.03 -8.45
C VAL A 69 8.28 3.26 -8.06
N PHE A 70 8.00 3.76 -6.84
CA PHE A 70 6.63 4.05 -6.40
C PHE A 70 5.98 5.18 -7.20
N ILE A 71 6.72 6.24 -7.52
CA ILE A 71 6.22 7.34 -8.35
C ILE A 71 5.84 6.80 -9.73
N ILE A 72 6.73 6.07 -10.40
CA ILE A 72 6.47 5.48 -11.72
C ILE A 72 5.23 4.56 -11.67
N PHE A 73 5.16 3.69 -10.65
CA PHE A 73 4.04 2.76 -10.49
C PHE A 73 2.71 3.50 -10.29
N LEU A 74 2.66 4.52 -9.43
CA LEU A 74 1.45 5.31 -9.19
C LEU A 74 1.04 6.12 -10.42
N THR A 75 2.01 6.70 -11.14
CA THR A 75 1.74 7.41 -12.40
C THR A 75 1.15 6.46 -13.44
N PHE A 76 1.69 5.26 -13.59
CA PHE A 76 1.15 4.26 -14.51
C PHE A 76 -0.27 3.84 -14.13
N LYS A 77 -0.55 3.67 -12.82
CA LYS A 77 -1.89 3.38 -12.31
C LYS A 77 -2.88 4.50 -12.64
N VAL A 78 -2.47 5.76 -12.45
CA VAL A 78 -3.29 6.95 -12.74
C VAL A 78 -3.59 7.06 -14.24
N LEU A 79 -2.60 6.85 -15.11
CA LEU A 79 -2.73 7.02 -16.56
C LEU A 79 -3.58 5.93 -17.22
N ASN A 80 -3.39 4.66 -16.83
CA ASN A 80 -4.08 3.56 -17.49
C ASN A 80 -5.48 3.28 -16.94
N HIS A 81 -5.90 3.99 -15.89
CA HIS A 81 -7.15 3.73 -15.16
C HIS A 81 -7.36 2.25 -14.82
N THR A 82 -6.26 1.49 -14.71
CA THR A 82 -6.34 0.04 -14.54
C THR A 82 -6.72 -0.27 -13.11
N ASN A 83 -7.90 -0.86 -12.94
CA ASN A 83 -8.24 -1.52 -11.68
C ASN A 83 -7.23 -2.65 -11.45
N LEU A 84 -6.37 -2.47 -10.44
CA LEU A 84 -5.35 -3.45 -10.05
C LEU A 84 -5.96 -4.79 -9.56
N ILE A 85 -7.28 -4.92 -9.54
CA ILE A 85 -7.99 -6.11 -9.05
C ILE A 85 -7.66 -7.36 -9.89
N ASN A 86 -7.25 -7.20 -11.16
CA ASN A 86 -6.83 -8.30 -12.02
C ASN A 86 -5.31 -8.59 -12.03
N VAL A 87 -4.52 -7.96 -11.15
CA VAL A 87 -3.09 -8.30 -11.06
C VAL A 87 -2.89 -9.68 -10.44
N ASN A 88 -1.84 -10.37 -10.90
CA ASN A 88 -1.45 -11.67 -10.38
C ASN A 88 -1.30 -11.61 -8.85
N LYS A 89 -1.91 -12.56 -8.12
CA LYS A 89 -1.86 -12.65 -6.65
C LYS A 89 -0.43 -12.64 -6.11
N TYR A 90 0.51 -13.27 -6.83
CA TYR A 90 1.92 -13.27 -6.46
C TYR A 90 2.56 -11.87 -6.59
N LEU A 91 2.19 -11.12 -7.62
CA LEU A 91 2.66 -9.74 -7.81
C LEU A 91 2.09 -8.82 -6.72
N LEU A 92 0.81 -8.97 -6.37
CA LEU A 92 0.20 -8.23 -5.26
C LEU A 92 0.92 -8.51 -3.94
N PHE A 93 1.18 -9.78 -3.63
CA PHE A 93 1.91 -10.19 -2.43
C PHE A 93 3.33 -9.58 -2.39
N PHE A 94 4.05 -9.64 -3.51
CA PHE A 94 5.38 -9.05 -3.64
C PHE A 94 5.36 -7.53 -3.44
N MET A 95 4.36 -6.84 -3.98
CA MET A 95 4.20 -5.39 -3.78
C MET A 95 3.93 -5.04 -2.32
N ILE A 96 3.10 -5.81 -1.61
CA ILE A 96 2.86 -5.61 -0.17
C ILE A 96 4.17 -5.79 0.61
N LEU A 97 4.93 -6.84 0.30
CA LEU A 97 6.22 -7.11 0.93
C LEU A 97 7.22 -5.97 0.71
N LEU A 98 7.37 -5.51 -0.54
CA LEU A 98 8.26 -4.38 -0.87
C LEU A 98 7.85 -3.11 -0.13
N ASN A 99 6.55 -2.82 -0.05
CA ASN A 99 6.05 -1.66 0.68
C ASN A 99 6.34 -1.76 2.19
N PHE A 100 6.25 -2.96 2.76
CA PHE A 100 6.58 -3.20 4.16
C PHE A 100 8.08 -2.97 4.41
N VAL A 101 8.95 -3.59 3.61
CA VAL A 101 10.41 -3.45 3.71
C VAL A 101 10.82 -1.98 3.57
N PHE A 102 10.25 -1.26 2.60
CA PHE A 102 10.48 0.18 2.44
C PHE A 102 10.12 0.98 3.68
N THR A 103 8.95 0.70 4.29
CA THR A 103 8.48 1.41 5.49
C THR A 103 9.37 1.13 6.70
N VAL A 104 9.94 -0.06 6.82
CA VAL A 104 10.89 -0.37 7.90
C VAL A 104 12.23 0.33 7.65
N ILE A 105 12.76 0.27 6.43
CA ILE A 105 14.06 0.87 6.11
C ILE A 105 14.05 2.39 6.30
N ILE A 106 12.97 3.07 5.90
CA ILE A 106 12.86 4.52 6.07
C ILE A 106 12.83 4.93 7.55
N LEU A 107 12.13 4.18 8.41
CA LEU A 107 12.11 4.42 9.85
C LEU A 107 13.49 4.19 10.47
N VAL A 108 14.16 3.09 10.12
CA VAL A 108 15.52 2.79 10.59
C VAL A 108 16.49 3.90 10.14
N TYR A 109 16.38 4.34 8.89
CA TYR A 109 17.22 5.41 8.35
C TYR A 109 17.00 6.74 9.08
N ILE A 110 15.76 7.15 9.31
CA ILE A 110 15.45 8.38 10.06
C ILE A 110 15.97 8.28 11.50
N ASN A 111 15.80 7.13 12.16
CA ASN A 111 16.30 6.92 13.51
C ASN A 111 17.82 6.99 13.59
N GLU A 112 18.54 6.48 12.58
CA GLU A 112 19.99 6.62 12.51
C GLU A 112 20.43 8.08 12.29
N LEU A 113 19.73 8.83 11.43
CA LEU A 113 19.99 10.25 11.24
C LEU A 113 19.82 11.04 12.56
N LYS A 114 18.79 10.70 13.35
CA LYS A 114 18.58 11.29 14.68
C LYS A 114 19.66 10.89 15.67
N LYS A 115 20.01 9.59 15.71
CA LYS A 115 21.03 9.05 16.62
C LYS A 115 22.42 9.64 16.36
N ASN A 116 22.74 9.93 15.10
CA ASN A 116 24.01 10.53 14.69
C ASN A 116 24.01 12.07 14.78
N GLU A 117 22.97 12.68 15.38
CA GLU A 117 22.83 14.13 15.57
C GLU A 117 23.05 14.94 14.27
N CYS A 118 22.54 14.40 13.17
CA CYS A 118 22.78 14.91 11.84
C CYS A 118 22.00 16.22 11.58
N LYS A 119 22.60 17.37 11.93
CA LYS A 119 21.94 18.69 11.91
C LYS A 119 21.40 19.12 10.54
N CYS A 120 22.12 18.85 9.45
CA CYS A 120 21.62 19.20 8.11
C CYS A 120 20.49 18.30 7.60
N SER A 121 20.16 17.21 8.30
CA SER A 121 18.94 16.45 8.05
C SER A 121 17.72 17.01 8.79
N ASP A 122 17.93 17.94 9.73
CA ASP A 122 16.91 18.49 10.60
C ASP A 122 16.05 19.51 9.86
N THR A 123 15.09 18.97 9.12
CA THR A 123 14.11 19.74 8.36
C THR A 123 12.72 19.21 8.72
N GLU A 124 11.70 20.03 8.52
CA GLU A 124 10.30 19.63 8.73
C GLU A 124 9.92 18.39 7.90
N MET A 125 10.54 18.22 6.73
CA MET A 125 10.36 17.05 5.87
C MET A 125 10.79 15.75 6.55
N ARG A 126 11.82 15.76 7.39
CA ARG A 126 12.21 14.58 8.19
C ARG A 126 11.08 14.13 9.10
N THR A 127 10.48 15.08 9.80
CA THR A 127 9.38 14.83 10.75
C THR A 127 8.12 14.38 10.01
N ILE A 128 7.79 14.99 8.87
CA ILE A 128 6.67 14.56 8.03
C ILE A 128 6.87 13.12 7.56
N LEU A 129 8.07 12.80 7.06
CA LEU A 129 8.39 11.47 6.54
C LEU A 129 8.32 10.40 7.63
N GLU A 130 8.76 10.74 8.84
CA GLU A 130 8.65 9.88 10.02
C GLU A 130 7.19 9.63 10.41
N ILE A 131 6.38 10.69 10.55
CA ILE A 131 4.96 10.59 10.90
C ILE A 131 4.21 9.76 9.86
N VAL A 132 4.42 10.04 8.57
CA VAL A 132 3.81 9.28 7.48
C VAL A 132 4.19 7.80 7.57
N SER A 133 5.45 7.49 7.88
CA SER A 133 5.93 6.11 8.00
C SER A 133 5.31 5.38 9.19
N TYR A 134 5.15 6.04 10.34
CA TYR A 134 4.44 5.48 11.50
C TYR A 134 2.95 5.27 11.21
N VAL A 135 2.26 6.26 10.66
CA VAL A 135 0.84 6.15 10.29
C VAL A 135 0.65 4.99 9.32
N ARG A 136 1.52 4.88 8.32
CA ARG A 136 1.51 3.78 7.35
C ARG A 136 1.69 2.42 8.02
N LEU A 137 2.64 2.30 8.95
CA LEU A 137 2.87 1.06 9.69
C LEU A 137 1.64 0.65 10.52
N ILE A 138 1.00 1.61 11.20
CA ILE A 138 -0.23 1.37 11.98
C ILE A 138 -1.36 0.87 11.08
N ILE A 139 -1.58 1.50 9.92
CA ILE A 139 -2.61 1.08 8.96
C ILE A 139 -2.33 -0.35 8.47
N MET A 140 -1.08 -0.69 8.18
CA MET A 140 -0.69 -2.06 7.78
C MET A 140 -1.00 -3.08 8.88
N MET A 141 -0.70 -2.76 10.14
CA MET A 141 -0.99 -3.63 11.28
C MET A 141 -2.50 -3.85 11.47
N ILE A 142 -3.31 -2.79 11.37
CA ILE A 142 -4.77 -2.89 11.43
C ILE A 142 -5.30 -3.76 10.28
N GLY A 143 -4.76 -3.60 9.08
CA GLY A 143 -5.09 -4.41 7.91
C GLY A 143 -4.81 -5.90 8.12
N LEU A 144 -3.63 -6.23 8.68
CA LEU A 144 -3.26 -7.60 9.01
C LEU A 144 -4.18 -8.24 10.06
N ILE A 145 -4.49 -7.52 11.15
CA ILE A 145 -5.41 -7.99 12.19
C ILE A 145 -6.80 -8.25 11.59
N SER A 146 -7.27 -7.35 10.73
CA SER A 146 -8.56 -7.48 10.04
C SER A 146 -8.60 -8.72 9.12
N LEU A 147 -7.53 -9.00 8.38
CA LEU A 147 -7.40 -10.20 7.54
C LEU A 147 -7.43 -11.48 8.36
N ILE A 148 -6.69 -11.52 9.48
CA ILE A 148 -6.67 -12.66 10.40
C ILE A 148 -8.07 -12.92 10.97
N TYR A 149 -8.77 -11.86 11.41
CA TYR A 149 -10.13 -11.97 11.92
C TYR A 149 -11.11 -12.54 10.87
N LEU A 150 -11.05 -12.04 9.63
CA LEU A 150 -11.87 -12.54 8.53
C LEU A 150 -11.55 -14.01 8.20
N TYR A 151 -10.27 -14.38 8.20
CA TYR A 151 -9.84 -15.76 7.99
C TYR A 151 -10.47 -16.70 9.02
N PHE A 152 -10.41 -16.36 10.32
CA PHE A 152 -11.04 -17.17 11.37
C PHE A 152 -12.56 -17.27 11.22
N LYS A 153 -13.23 -16.16 10.86
CA LYS A 153 -14.68 -16.14 10.61
C LYS A 153 -15.06 -17.06 9.45
N LEU A 154 -14.33 -16.98 8.33
CA LEU A 154 -14.55 -17.83 7.15
C LEU A 154 -14.27 -19.31 7.47
N TYR A 155 -13.19 -19.60 8.18
CA TYR A 155 -12.87 -20.96 8.61
C TYR A 155 -13.98 -21.57 9.48
N LYS A 156 -14.55 -20.80 10.41
CA LYS A 156 -15.69 -21.23 11.23
C LYS A 156 -16.93 -21.52 10.38
N LEU A 157 -17.25 -20.67 9.40
CA LEU A 157 -18.37 -20.87 8.49
C LEU A 157 -18.19 -22.12 7.62
N TYR A 158 -16.98 -22.29 7.06
CA TYR A 158 -16.62 -23.47 6.27
C TYR A 158 -16.83 -24.76 7.06
N LYS A 159 -16.35 -24.80 8.32
CA LYS A 159 -16.53 -25.94 9.21
C LYS A 159 -18.01 -26.25 9.50
N HIS A 160 -18.85 -25.23 9.69
CA HIS A 160 -20.29 -25.42 9.92
C HIS A 160 -21.06 -25.93 8.69
N VAL A 161 -20.64 -25.56 7.48
CA VAL A 161 -21.25 -26.06 6.24
C VAL A 161 -20.84 -27.51 6.00
N ASN A 162 -19.57 -27.86 6.20
CA ASN A 162 -19.08 -29.22 5.99
C ASN A 162 -19.69 -30.23 6.98
N LYS A 163 -20.06 -29.81 8.19
CA LYS A 163 -20.76 -30.68 9.17
C LYS A 163 -22.22 -30.98 8.79
N ARG A 164 -22.82 -30.20 7.88
CA ARG A 164 -24.22 -30.36 7.46
C ARG A 164 -24.39 -31.17 6.17
N ARG A 165 -23.30 -31.47 5.46
CA ARG A 165 -23.28 -32.44 4.38
C ARG A 165 -22.86 -33.80 4.94
#